data_AF-A0A2N2IN44-F1
#
_entry.id   AF-A0A2N2IN44-F1
#
_cell.length_a   1.000
_cell.length_b   1.000
_cell.length_c   1.000
_cell.angle_alpha   90.00
_cell.angle_beta   90.00
_cell.angle_gamma   90.00
#
_symmetry.space_group_name_H-M   'P 1'
#
loop_
_entity.id
_entity.type
_entity.pdbx_description
1 polymer ?
#
loop_
_entity_poly.entity_id
_entity_poly.type
_entity_poly.pdbx_seq_one_letter_code
_entity_poly.pdbx_strand_id
1 'polypeptide(L)' 'MLDKNEKFKIRQRNRCPHCGRSRAYMRKFDMCRLCFRKLALSGMIPGVIKASW' A
#
# COMPACT_ATOMS: atom_id res chain seq x y z
N MET A 1 -1.05 4.37 -13.00
CA MET A 1 -2.41 3.81 -12.88
C MET A 1 -2.73 3.13 -14.20
N LEU A 2 -2.83 1.81 -14.21
CA LEU A 2 -3.23 1.07 -15.39
C LEU A 2 -4.48 0.30 -15.00
N ASP A 3 -5.62 0.98 -15.05
CA ASP A 3 -6.92 0.32 -15.20
C ASP A 3 -6.97 -0.30 -16.60
N LYS A 4 -6.20 -1.38 -16.77
CA LYS A 4 -6.45 -2.33 -17.84
C LYS A 4 -7.66 -3.13 -17.38
N ASN A 5 -8.75 -2.97 -18.10
CA ASN A 5 -9.97 -3.74 -17.90
C ASN A 5 -9.66 -5.22 -18.23
N GLU A 6 -9.15 -5.95 -17.25
CA GLU A 6 -8.72 -7.34 -17.45
C GLU A 6 -9.95 -8.24 -17.66
N LYS A 7 -9.90 -9.07 -18.70
CA LYS A 7 -10.95 -10.03 -19.05
C LYS A 7 -11.36 -10.95 -17.88
N PHE A 8 -10.46 -11.18 -16.93
CA PHE A 8 -10.70 -12.03 -15.76
C PHE A 8 -10.36 -11.31 -14.46
N LYS A 9 -11.34 -11.22 -13.55
CA LYS A 9 -11.20 -10.56 -12.23
C LYS A 9 -10.04 -11.09 -11.39
N ILE A 10 -9.67 -12.36 -11.54
CA ILE A 10 -8.60 -13.03 -10.77
C ILE A 10 -7.21 -12.44 -11.07
N ARG A 11 -7.04 -11.79 -12.23
CA ARG A 11 -5.75 -11.22 -12.64
C ARG A 11 -5.41 -9.92 -11.94
N GLN A 12 -6.40 -9.27 -11.31
CA GLN A 12 -6.23 -8.02 -10.59
C GLN A 12 -5.29 -8.23 -9.40
N ARG A 13 -4.22 -7.43 -9.35
CA ARG A 13 -3.20 -7.48 -8.29
C ARG A 13 -3.06 -6.11 -7.65
N ASN A 14 -3.16 -6.07 -6.33
CA ASN A 14 -2.94 -4.85 -5.57
C ASN A 14 -1.52 -4.35 -5.77
N ARG A 15 -1.41 -3.09 -6.19
CA ARG A 15 -0.14 -2.38 -6.35
C ARG A 15 -0.19 -1.11 -5.55
N CYS A 16 0.92 -0.77 -4.90
CA CYS A 16 0.98 0.48 -4.15
C CYS A 16 0.76 1.69 -5.08
N PRO A 17 -0.14 2.62 -4.75
CA PRO A 17 -0.45 3.77 -5.60
C PRO A 17 0.73 4.74 -5.75
N HIS A 18 1.58 4.86 -4.72
CA HIS A 18 2.74 5.76 -4.73
C HIS A 18 3.95 5.22 -5.50
N CYS A 19 4.21 3.91 -5.47
CA CYS A 19 5.45 3.34 -6.03
C CYS A 19 5.25 2.16 -6.99
N GLY A 20 4.02 1.71 -7.22
CA GLY A 20 3.70 0.61 -8.13
C GLY A 20 4.11 -0.79 -7.66
N ARG A 21 4.64 -0.92 -6.43
CA ARG A 21 5.15 -2.19 -5.90
C ARG A 21 4.05 -3.24 -5.77
N SER A 22 4.31 -4.43 -6.30
CA SER A 22 3.37 -5.56 -6.39
C SER A 22 3.37 -6.50 -5.18
N ARG A 23 4.34 -6.35 -4.27
CA ARG A 23 4.53 -7.24 -3.10
C ARG A 23 4.42 -6.48 -1.78
N ALA A 24 4.10 -7.21 -0.72
CA ALA A 24 3.94 -6.70 0.64
C ALA A 24 2.98 -5.51 0.71
N TYR A 25 1.78 -5.73 0.16
CA TYR A 25 0.69 -4.78 0.15
C TYR A 25 -0.12 -4.85 1.44
N MET A 26 -0.27 -3.71 2.11
CA MET A 26 -1.08 -3.59 3.33
C MET A 26 -2.46 -3.08 2.95
N ARG A 27 -3.46 -3.98 2.91
CA ARG A 27 -4.83 -3.65 2.46
C ARG A 27 -5.49 -2.56 3.31
N LYS A 28 -5.24 -2.51 4.62
CA LYS A 28 -5.79 -1.51 5.53
C LYS A 28 -5.37 -0.07 5.19
N PHE A 29 -4.15 0.10 4.66
CA PHE A 29 -3.56 1.41 4.36
C PHE A 29 -3.37 1.64 2.85
N ASP A 30 -3.89 0.72 2.03
CA ASP A 30 -3.83 0.77 0.56
C ASP A 30 -2.44 1.03 -0.03
N MET A 31 -1.38 0.47 0.57
CA MET A 31 -0.01 0.83 0.19
C MET A 31 1.01 -0.29 0.49
N CYS A 32 2.23 -0.16 -0.05
CA CYS A 32 3.30 -1.11 0.28
C CYS A 32 3.96 -0.78 1.62
N ARG A 33 4.60 -1.79 2.22
CA ARG A 33 5.34 -1.66 3.49
C ARG A 33 6.36 -0.52 3.56
N LEU A 34 7.00 -0.16 2.43
CA LEU A 34 8.03 0.89 2.42
C LEU A 34 7.41 2.28 2.46
N CYS A 35 6.40 2.51 1.61
CA CYS A 35 5.67 3.77 1.62
C CYS A 35 4.97 3.94 2.97
N PHE A 36 4.38 2.86 3.52
CA PHE A 36 3.79 2.87 4.85
C PHE A 36 4.79 3.33 5.91
N ARG A 37 5.98 2.73 5.96
CA ARG A 37 7.02 3.12 6.92
C ARG A 37 7.45 4.57 6.75
N LYS A 38 7.63 5.05 5.53
CA LYS A 38 8.02 6.45 5.27
C LYS A 38 6.95 7.44 5.73
N LEU A 39 5.68 7.20 5.38
CA LEU A 39 4.57 8.07 5.75
C LEU A 39 4.25 8.00 7.26
N ALA A 40 4.37 6.83 7.88
CA ALA A 40 4.21 6.67 9.32
C ALA A 40 5.30 7.42 10.09
N LEU A 41 6.55 7.34 9.63
CA LEU A 41 7.67 8.08 10.23
C LEU A 41 7.54 9.60 10.08
N SER A 42 6.94 10.07 8.97
CA SER A 42 6.67 11.49 8.76
C SER A 42 5.37 11.98 9.40
N GLY A 43 4.63 11.12 10.12
CA GLY A 43 3.36 11.48 10.76
C GLY A 43 2.19 11.72 9.80
N MET A 44 2.31 11.31 8.52
CA MET A 44 1.24 11.48 7.52
C MET A 44 0.12 10.44 7.64
N ILE A 45 0.32 9.36 8.41
CA ILE A 45 -0.71 8.34 8.67
C ILE A 45 -1.29 8.59 10.07
N PRO A 46 -2.53 9.09 10.18
CA PRO A 46 -3.13 9.38 11.48
C PRO A 46 -3.34 8.11 12.29
N GLY A 47 -3.10 8.20 13.61
CA GLY A 47 -3.30 7.10 14.55
C GLY A 47 -2.22 6.00 14.50
N VAL A 48 -1.18 6.14 13.68
CA VAL A 48 -0.05 5.21 13.66
C VAL A 48 1.09 5.77 14.51
N ILE A 49 1.41 5.07 15.59
CA ILE A 49 2.58 5.32 16.43
C ILE A 49 3.52 4.12 16.42
N LYS A 50 4.79 4.31 16.78
CA LYS A 50 5.70 3.18 17.01
C LYS A 50 5.20 2.39 18.21
N ALA A 51 4.88 1.12 17.99
CA ALA A 51 4.49 0.22 19.06
C ALA A 51 5.72 -0.20 19.88
N SER A 52 5.60 -0.18 21.20
CA SER A 52 6.54 -0.74 22.16
C SER A 52 5.71 -1.47 23.20
N TRP A 53 6.05 -2.71 23.48
CA TRP A 53 5.43 -3.55 24.50
C TRP A 53 6.54 -4.23 25.31
#